data_AF-A0A2P8WCH7-F1
#
_entry.id   AF-A0A2P8WCH7-F1
#
_cell.length_a   1.000
_cell.length_b   1.000
_cell.length_c   1.000
_cell.angle_alpha   90.00
_cell.angle_beta   90.00
_cell.angle_gamma   90.00
#
_symmetry.space_group_name_H-M   'P 1'
#
loop_
_entity.id
_entity.type
_entity.pdbx_description
1 polymer ?
#
loop_
_entity_poly.entity_id
_entity_poly.type
_entity_poly.pdbx_seq_one_letter_code
_entity_poly.pdbx_strand_id
1 'polypeptide(L)'
;MDGAVEVFFSYSHKDKAFRDELEGHLEPLRLNGFVKTWYDGCIAPGQEWDREIKQNLQQAQVILLLISSDFISSRYCQKVELAQAIQRHEAGDACVIPIILRSCLWRDVPFGSGKLSKLRALPQPLKPVKSWDDQDEAFTSIAEGIKGIIEQLRSRPVRSPVPDLAESVSVAEAAEQQPLEISEPKPVIVPQRSRQWQPDYEYEDNLRSETGIDYSRLRDLLKGGKWKEADKETADQMLKAMGKDSWLDVEAQDLLGFLSADLLTINSLWVKYSKGRFGFSVQKEIYIRCGAKLDGKYPGNEIWGEFCDTVGWRVRGKYISYLGITFSIAAPQGHLPRKFIGGIGGGGLVLWERFSSLASRLAEDKR
;
A
#
# COMPACT_ATOMS: atom_id res chain seq x y z
N MET A 1 22.39 25.62 10.63
CA MET A 1 23.23 24.41 10.70
C MET A 1 22.76 23.48 9.59
N ASP A 2 23.14 23.78 8.35
CA ASP A 2 22.79 22.97 7.18
C ASP A 2 23.91 21.95 6.97
N GLY A 3 23.60 20.65 7.06
CA GLY A 3 24.56 19.57 6.79
C GLY A 3 24.62 18.42 7.80
N ALA A 4 23.76 18.40 8.82
CA ALA A 4 23.59 17.23 9.68
C ALA A 4 22.86 16.11 8.91
N VAL A 5 23.29 14.86 9.11
CA VAL A 5 22.66 13.70 8.48
C VAL A 5 21.41 13.30 9.25
N GLU A 6 20.26 13.23 8.58
CA GLU A 6 19.00 12.79 9.19
C GLU A 6 18.98 11.26 9.32
N VAL A 7 18.89 10.76 10.56
CA VAL A 7 18.94 9.34 10.93
C VAL A 7 17.59 8.91 11.52
N PHE A 8 16.97 7.90 10.93
CA PHE A 8 15.69 7.35 11.34
C PHE A 8 15.85 5.97 12.00
N PHE A 9 15.25 5.76 13.18
CA PHE A 9 15.19 4.45 13.83
C PHE A 9 13.87 3.74 13.53
N SER A 10 13.96 2.55 12.94
CA SER A 10 12.86 1.60 12.82
C SER A 10 13.10 0.45 13.79
N TYR A 11 12.23 0.30 14.79
CA TYR A 11 12.37 -0.68 15.86
C TYR A 11 11.01 -1.16 16.36
N SER A 12 10.96 -2.31 17.02
CA SER A 12 9.76 -2.75 17.77
C SER A 12 9.74 -2.07 19.12
N HIS A 13 8.58 -1.67 19.65
CA HIS A 13 8.49 -1.09 21.00
C HIS A 13 9.05 -2.01 22.09
N LYS A 14 9.07 -3.34 21.86
CA LYS A 14 9.71 -4.32 22.75
C LYS A 14 11.24 -4.23 22.77
N ASP A 15 11.82 -3.50 21.84
CA ASP A 15 13.25 -3.25 21.67
C ASP A 15 13.64 -1.82 22.07
N LYS A 16 12.73 -1.06 22.69
CA LYS A 16 12.98 0.33 23.10
C LYS A 16 14.27 0.49 23.90
N ALA A 17 14.55 -0.42 24.84
CA ALA A 17 15.77 -0.37 25.64
C ALA A 17 17.03 -0.41 24.76
N PHE A 18 17.10 -1.31 23.76
CA PHE A 18 18.23 -1.36 22.83
C PHE A 18 18.33 -0.10 21.96
N ARG A 19 17.20 0.51 21.60
CA ARG A 19 17.17 1.78 20.86
C ARG A 19 17.69 2.93 21.72
N ASP A 20 17.24 3.03 22.96
CA ASP A 20 17.68 4.06 23.92
C ASP A 20 19.22 3.98 24.13
N GLU A 21 19.76 2.78 24.33
CA GLU A 21 21.21 2.57 24.47
C GLU A 21 21.97 3.00 23.20
N LEU A 22 21.52 2.55 22.02
CA LEU A 22 22.16 2.95 20.76
C LEU A 22 22.10 4.47 20.53
N GLU A 23 20.99 5.12 20.90
CA GLU A 23 20.90 6.58 20.83
C GLU A 23 21.93 7.25 21.74
N GLY A 24 22.15 6.74 22.96
CA GLY A 24 23.21 7.18 23.85
C GLY A 24 24.61 7.08 23.24
N HIS A 25 24.93 5.98 22.57
CA HIS A 25 26.22 5.81 21.88
C HIS A 25 26.39 6.71 20.64
N LEU A 26 25.29 7.19 20.05
CA LEU A 26 25.31 8.16 18.94
C LEU A 26 25.33 9.62 19.43
N GLU A 27 25.17 9.86 20.73
CA GLU A 27 25.14 11.21 21.32
C GLU A 27 26.38 12.06 20.96
N PRO A 28 27.62 11.54 20.95
CA PRO A 28 28.76 12.32 20.50
C PRO A 28 28.62 12.84 19.06
N LEU A 29 27.99 12.08 18.16
CA LEU A 29 27.74 12.52 16.79
C LEU A 29 26.63 13.59 16.73
N ARG A 30 25.62 13.48 17.60
CA ARG A 30 24.53 14.45 17.71
C ARG A 30 25.02 15.78 18.28
N LEU A 31 25.81 15.76 19.36
CA LEU A 31 26.39 16.94 19.99
C LEU A 31 27.35 17.70 19.05
N ASN A 32 28.08 16.98 18.21
CA ASN A 32 28.94 17.57 17.18
C ASN A 32 28.16 18.04 15.93
N GLY A 33 26.82 17.93 15.93
CA GLY A 33 25.96 18.35 14.82
C GLY A 33 26.12 17.51 13.56
N PHE A 34 26.67 16.30 13.66
CA PHE A 34 26.87 15.41 12.51
C PHE A 34 25.61 14.64 12.15
N VAL A 35 24.75 14.38 13.13
CA VAL A 35 23.47 13.70 12.94
C VAL A 35 22.34 14.39 13.67
N LYS A 36 21.14 14.16 13.16
CA LYS A 36 19.90 14.30 13.90
C LYS A 36 19.20 12.96 13.92
N THR A 37 18.73 12.55 15.08
CA THR A 37 18.05 11.27 15.27
C THR A 37 16.55 11.48 15.37
N TRP A 38 15.79 10.56 14.78
CA TRP A 38 14.33 10.55 14.87
C TRP A 38 13.80 9.14 15.11
N TYR A 39 12.78 9.03 15.97
CA TYR A 39 12.01 7.83 16.23
C TYR A 39 10.55 8.20 16.59
N ASP A 40 9.66 7.22 16.62
CA ASP A 40 8.22 7.40 16.88
C ASP A 40 7.88 8.14 18.19
N GLY A 41 8.68 7.99 19.24
CA GLY A 41 8.51 8.74 20.50
C GLY A 41 8.84 10.23 20.41
N CYS A 42 9.31 10.73 19.26
CA CYS A 42 9.45 12.17 18.98
C CYS A 42 8.12 12.83 18.59
N ILE A 43 7.05 12.05 18.40
CA ILE A 43 5.74 12.56 17.97
C ILE A 43 5.03 13.20 19.18
N ALA A 44 4.78 14.50 19.10
CA ALA A 44 4.14 15.25 20.15
C ALA A 44 2.63 14.96 20.23
N PRO A 45 2.00 15.08 21.41
CA PRO A 45 0.55 14.99 21.54
C PRO A 45 -0.16 15.96 20.57
N GLY A 46 -1.09 15.43 19.77
CA GLY A 46 -1.83 16.19 18.76
C GLY A 46 -1.25 16.14 17.34
N GLN A 47 -0.07 15.55 17.14
CA GLN A 47 0.45 15.24 15.80
C GLN A 47 -0.13 13.93 15.26
N GLU A 48 -0.35 13.88 13.94
CA GLU A 48 -0.82 12.67 13.27
C GLU A 48 0.37 11.71 13.07
N TRP A 49 0.36 10.60 13.81
CA TRP A 49 1.45 9.62 13.85
C TRP A 49 1.95 9.17 12.47
N ASP A 50 1.01 8.78 11.60
CA ASP A 50 1.27 8.33 10.23
C ASP A 50 1.96 9.38 9.36
N ARG A 51 1.62 10.66 9.56
CA ARG A 51 2.18 11.78 8.79
C ARG A 51 3.60 12.06 9.22
N GLU A 52 3.85 12.11 10.52
CA GLU A 52 5.18 12.39 11.08
C GLU A 52 6.17 11.29 10.72
N ILE A 53 5.79 10.01 10.83
CA ILE A 53 6.69 8.92 10.45
C ILE A 53 7.05 9.01 8.96
N LYS A 54 6.06 9.18 8.08
CA LYS A 54 6.30 9.30 6.63
C LYS A 54 7.19 10.48 6.29
N GLN A 55 6.96 11.62 6.93
CA GLN A 55 7.76 12.82 6.70
C GLN A 55 9.22 12.61 7.12
N ASN A 56 9.46 12.06 8.31
CA ASN A 56 10.82 11.85 8.82
C ASN A 56 11.54 10.74 8.05
N LEU A 57 10.85 9.67 7.69
CA LEU A 57 11.37 8.65 6.79
C LEU A 57 11.66 9.21 5.37
N GLN A 58 10.88 10.19 4.91
CA GLN A 58 11.13 10.90 3.67
C GLN A 58 12.32 11.88 3.74
N GLN A 59 12.76 12.26 4.93
CA GLN A 59 13.91 13.16 5.09
C GLN A 59 15.19 12.41 5.45
N ALA A 60 15.06 11.23 6.05
CA ALA A 60 16.17 10.39 6.48
C ALA A 60 17.12 10.02 5.35
N GLN A 61 18.40 10.28 5.57
CA GLN A 61 19.51 9.85 4.71
C GLN A 61 20.09 8.52 5.20
N VAL A 62 19.92 8.21 6.49
CA VAL A 62 20.28 6.92 7.10
C VAL A 62 19.05 6.36 7.80
N ILE A 63 18.76 5.09 7.57
CA ILE A 63 17.62 4.37 8.15
C ILE A 63 18.16 3.13 8.87
N LEU A 64 18.04 3.09 10.19
CA LEU A 64 18.50 2.00 11.04
C LEU A 64 17.34 1.03 11.28
N LEU A 65 17.50 -0.23 10.89
CA LEU A 65 16.54 -1.29 11.20
C LEU A 65 17.04 -2.07 12.41
N LEU A 66 16.36 -1.97 13.55
CA LEU A 66 16.74 -2.64 14.79
C LEU A 66 16.10 -4.03 14.83
N ILE A 67 16.85 -5.02 14.36
CA ILE A 67 16.35 -6.35 14.02
C ILE A 67 16.40 -7.27 15.23
N SER A 68 15.23 -7.77 15.59
CA SER A 68 15.00 -8.82 16.57
C SER A 68 13.89 -9.75 16.08
N SER A 69 13.65 -10.85 16.80
CA SER A 69 12.44 -11.66 16.59
C SER A 69 11.17 -10.82 16.71
N ASP A 70 11.13 -9.85 17.62
CA ASP A 70 9.98 -8.97 17.82
C ASP A 70 9.84 -7.95 16.69
N PHE A 71 10.93 -7.42 16.14
CA PHE A 71 10.89 -6.55 14.96
C PHE A 71 10.38 -7.31 13.72
N ILE A 72 10.86 -8.53 13.50
CA ILE A 72 10.43 -9.37 12.38
C ILE A 72 8.97 -9.82 12.57
N SER A 73 8.61 -10.26 13.79
CA SER A 73 7.29 -10.83 14.11
C SER A 73 6.20 -9.82 14.43
N SER A 74 6.55 -8.56 14.77
CA SER A 74 5.59 -7.43 14.83
C SER A 74 5.09 -7.01 13.44
N ARG A 75 5.22 -7.92 12.46
CA ARG A 75 4.90 -7.82 11.04
C ARG A 75 5.78 -6.80 10.31
N TYR A 76 7.12 -7.02 10.25
CA TYR A 76 8.04 -6.26 9.37
C TYR A 76 7.97 -4.72 9.54
N CYS A 77 7.38 -4.25 10.66
CA CYS A 77 6.92 -2.91 11.04
C CYS A 77 6.45 -1.97 9.90
N GLN A 78 5.13 -1.95 9.67
CA GLN A 78 4.39 -1.04 8.80
C GLN A 78 4.87 -1.02 7.34
N LYS A 79 4.37 -2.02 6.61
CA LYS A 79 4.29 -2.22 5.14
C LYS A 79 4.53 -1.04 4.17
N VAL A 80 4.23 0.21 4.53
CA VAL A 80 4.53 1.40 3.72
C VAL A 80 5.94 1.93 3.99
N GLU A 81 6.38 1.95 5.24
CA GLU A 81 7.64 2.55 5.71
C GLU A 81 8.85 1.71 5.34
N LEU A 82 8.85 0.41 5.63
CA LEU A 82 9.98 -0.43 5.23
C LEU A 82 10.06 -0.58 3.70
N ALA A 83 8.93 -0.59 3.00
CA ALA A 83 8.91 -0.54 1.54
C ALA A 83 9.47 0.78 0.99
N GLN A 84 9.15 1.91 1.63
CA GLN A 84 9.72 3.21 1.29
C GLN A 84 11.21 3.27 1.61
N ALA A 85 11.66 2.72 2.74
CA ALA A 85 13.07 2.61 3.10
C ALA A 85 13.85 1.78 2.06
N ILE A 86 13.29 0.65 1.63
CA ILE A 86 13.83 -0.17 0.55
C ILE A 86 13.92 0.63 -0.74
N GLN A 87 12.83 1.26 -1.17
CA GLN A 87 12.78 1.98 -2.43
C GLN A 87 13.82 3.10 -2.46
N ARG A 88 13.93 3.84 -1.36
CA ARG A 88 14.95 4.88 -1.20
C ARG A 88 16.36 4.33 -1.21
N HIS A 89 16.57 3.16 -0.59
CA HIS A 89 17.87 2.51 -0.60
C HIS A 89 18.29 2.07 -1.99
N GLU A 90 17.39 1.42 -2.73
CA GLU A 90 17.62 0.99 -4.10
C GLU A 90 17.79 2.20 -5.04
N ALA A 91 17.12 3.32 -4.79
CA ALA A 91 17.30 4.58 -5.51
C ALA A 91 18.60 5.34 -5.14
N GLY A 92 19.24 4.99 -4.02
CA GLY A 92 20.41 5.70 -3.49
C GLY A 92 20.09 6.98 -2.70
N ASP A 93 18.82 7.24 -2.42
CA ASP A 93 18.31 8.41 -1.67
C ASP A 93 18.44 8.24 -0.14
N ALA A 94 18.64 7.01 0.33
CA ALA A 94 18.95 6.72 1.73
C ALA A 94 19.84 5.48 1.87
N CYS A 95 20.60 5.40 2.96
CA CYS A 95 21.33 4.20 3.35
C CYS A 95 20.52 3.43 4.41
N VAL A 96 20.11 2.20 4.10
CA VAL A 96 19.45 1.31 5.07
C VAL A 96 20.51 0.43 5.71
N ILE A 97 20.54 0.38 7.05
CA ILE A 97 21.52 -0.37 7.83
C ILE A 97 20.79 -1.33 8.77
N PRO A 98 20.90 -2.66 8.54
CA PRO A 98 20.44 -3.66 9.50
C PRO A 98 21.30 -3.64 10.77
N ILE A 99 20.69 -3.45 11.93
CA ILE A 99 21.31 -3.57 13.27
C ILE A 99 20.77 -4.82 13.94
N ILE A 100 21.59 -5.86 14.11
CA ILE A 100 21.13 -7.15 14.64
C ILE A 100 21.14 -7.12 16.17
N LEU A 101 19.97 -6.96 16.77
CA LEU A 101 19.82 -6.92 18.23
C LEU A 101 19.76 -8.31 18.85
N ARG A 102 18.99 -9.23 18.25
CA ARG A 102 18.79 -10.59 18.75
C ARG A 102 18.96 -11.64 17.65
N SER A 103 19.41 -12.83 18.03
CA SER A 103 19.46 -14.00 17.12
C SER A 103 18.08 -14.32 16.57
N CYS A 104 17.96 -14.33 15.24
CA CYS A 104 16.74 -14.66 14.50
C CYS A 104 17.07 -14.96 13.03
N LEU A 105 16.09 -15.46 12.25
CA LEU A 105 16.23 -15.77 10.82
C LEU A 105 16.23 -14.52 9.90
N TRP A 106 16.89 -13.45 10.33
CA TRP A 106 16.88 -12.16 9.63
C TRP A 106 17.52 -12.21 8.24
N ARG A 107 18.43 -13.15 7.98
CA ARG A 107 19.10 -13.29 6.68
C ARG A 107 18.14 -13.67 5.56
N ASP A 108 17.03 -14.32 5.90
CA ASP A 108 16.00 -14.78 4.98
C ASP A 108 14.83 -13.80 4.85
N VAL A 109 14.84 -12.72 5.64
CA VAL A 109 13.83 -11.68 5.58
C VAL A 109 13.88 -11.01 4.20
N PRO A 110 12.75 -10.96 3.45
CA PRO A 110 12.69 -10.27 2.17
C PRO A 110 13.08 -8.79 2.28
N PHE A 111 13.80 -8.27 1.30
CA PHE A 111 14.16 -6.86 1.19
C PHE A 111 14.33 -6.47 -0.28
N GLY A 112 13.42 -5.64 -0.79
CA GLY A 112 13.35 -5.29 -2.22
C GLY A 112 13.23 -6.52 -3.11
N SER A 113 14.08 -6.58 -4.14
CA SER A 113 14.19 -7.73 -5.05
C SER A 113 14.94 -8.95 -4.47
N GLY A 114 15.41 -8.86 -3.22
CA GLY A 114 16.25 -9.90 -2.60
C GLY A 114 15.94 -10.15 -1.13
N LYS A 115 17.00 -10.47 -0.39
CA LYS A 115 16.97 -10.70 1.06
C LYS A 115 17.76 -9.61 1.77
N LEU A 116 17.40 -9.34 3.02
CA LEU A 116 18.07 -8.35 3.87
C LEU A 116 19.55 -8.64 4.09
N SER A 117 19.96 -9.92 3.95
CA SER A 117 21.36 -10.36 3.95
C SER A 117 22.23 -9.79 2.83
N LYS A 118 21.65 -9.16 1.80
CA LYS A 118 22.41 -8.42 0.78
C LYS A 118 23.01 -7.11 1.34
N LEU A 119 22.47 -6.60 2.43
CA LEU A 119 22.99 -5.40 3.09
C LEU A 119 24.06 -5.77 4.12
N ARG A 120 25.07 -4.91 4.26
CA ARG A 120 26.05 -5.04 5.33
C ARG A 120 25.37 -4.68 6.65
N ALA A 121 25.21 -5.67 7.52
CA ALA A 121 24.64 -5.50 8.85
C ALA A 121 25.70 -5.13 9.90
N LEU A 122 25.26 -4.51 11.00
CA LEU A 122 26.04 -4.22 12.20
C LEU A 122 25.45 -4.99 13.40
N PRO A 123 26.21 -5.24 14.48
CA PRO A 123 27.63 -4.88 14.72
C PRO A 123 28.63 -5.71 13.89
N GLN A 124 29.92 -5.37 13.99
CA GLN A 124 31.04 -6.15 13.44
C GLN A 124 32.01 -6.58 14.56
N PRO A 125 32.41 -7.86 14.66
CA PRO A 125 31.95 -9.00 13.85
C PRO A 125 30.44 -9.24 13.97
N LEU A 126 29.85 -9.88 12.96
CA LEU A 126 28.40 -10.03 12.83
C LEU A 126 27.82 -10.99 13.89
N LYS A 127 27.67 -10.47 15.11
CA LYS A 127 27.17 -11.13 16.32
C LYS A 127 26.04 -10.28 16.90
N PRO A 128 24.82 -10.81 17.14
CA PRO A 128 23.71 -10.02 17.66
C PRO A 128 24.07 -9.33 18.98
N VAL A 129 23.63 -8.09 19.20
CA VAL A 129 23.96 -7.29 20.41
C VAL A 129 23.73 -8.10 21.70
N LYS A 130 22.59 -8.77 21.82
CA LYS A 130 22.24 -9.58 23.00
C LYS A 130 23.18 -10.76 23.27
N SER A 131 24.02 -11.13 22.32
CA SER A 131 24.98 -12.23 22.44
C SER A 131 26.41 -11.78 22.78
N TRP A 132 26.71 -10.47 22.77
CA TRP A 132 28.01 -9.96 23.22
C TRP A 132 28.16 -10.11 24.73
N ASP A 133 29.40 -10.33 25.18
CA ASP A 133 29.71 -10.43 26.61
C ASP A 133 29.54 -9.05 27.27
N ASP A 134 30.00 -8.01 26.57
CA ASP A 134 29.72 -6.61 26.86
C ASP A 134 28.88 -6.01 25.73
N GLN A 135 27.67 -5.54 26.07
CA GLN A 135 26.78 -4.90 25.10
C GLN A 135 27.23 -3.49 24.72
N ASP A 136 27.98 -2.80 25.58
CA ASP A 136 28.50 -1.47 25.31
C ASP A 136 29.57 -1.53 24.21
N GLU A 137 30.37 -2.60 24.17
CA GLU A 137 31.29 -2.87 23.06
C GLU A 137 30.53 -3.10 21.74
N ALA A 138 29.39 -3.81 21.79
CA ALA A 138 28.54 -4.04 20.63
C ALA A 138 27.95 -2.74 20.09
N PHE A 139 27.43 -1.89 20.97
CA PHE A 139 26.89 -0.58 20.61
C PHE A 139 27.96 0.40 20.14
N THR A 140 29.17 0.34 20.71
CA THR A 140 30.33 1.10 20.23
C THR A 140 30.70 0.68 18.81
N SER A 141 30.77 -0.62 18.53
CA SER A 141 30.99 -1.15 17.17
C SER A 141 29.91 -0.67 16.18
N ILE A 142 28.65 -0.61 16.61
CA ILE A 142 27.56 -0.06 15.80
C ILE A 142 27.79 1.44 15.53
N ALA A 143 28.08 2.22 16.56
CA ALA A 143 28.27 3.66 16.47
C ALA A 143 29.46 4.03 15.57
N GLU A 144 30.57 3.30 15.65
CA GLU A 144 31.72 3.45 14.77
C GLU A 144 31.36 3.14 13.30
N GLY A 145 30.61 2.06 13.07
CA GLY A 145 30.11 1.71 11.73
C GLY A 145 29.20 2.79 11.14
N ILE A 146 28.28 3.33 11.95
CA ILE A 146 27.39 4.43 11.56
C ILE A 146 28.18 5.71 11.30
N LYS A 147 29.15 6.06 12.14
CA LYS A 147 30.05 7.20 11.97
C LYS A 147 30.76 7.16 10.61
N GLY A 148 31.33 6.02 10.24
CA GLY A 148 31.99 5.86 8.93
C GLY A 148 31.05 6.11 7.75
N ILE A 149 29.79 5.70 7.85
CA ILE A 149 28.77 5.95 6.83
C ILE A 149 28.40 7.44 6.76
N ILE A 150 28.25 8.09 7.91
CA ILE A 150 27.97 9.54 7.99
C ILE A 150 29.10 10.36 7.37
N GLU A 151 30.35 10.01 7.64
CA GLU A 151 31.52 10.67 7.05
C GLU A 151 31.54 10.52 5.51
N GLN A 152 31.19 9.35 4.99
CA GLN A 152 31.04 9.12 3.55
C GLN A 152 29.91 9.93 2.92
N LEU A 153 28.76 10.05 3.61
CA LEU A 153 27.63 10.83 3.11
C LEU A 153 27.94 12.33 3.11
N ARG A 154 28.66 12.83 4.11
CA ARG A 154 29.05 14.24 4.23
C ARG A 154 30.19 14.65 3.30
N SER A 155 31.01 13.70 2.86
CA SER A 155 32.11 13.94 1.90
C SER A 155 31.69 13.86 0.43
N ARG A 156 30.45 13.44 0.12
CA ARG A 156 29.93 13.48 -1.25
C ARG A 156 29.65 14.93 -1.69
N PRO A 157 30.14 15.37 -2.86
CA PRO A 157 29.76 16.67 -3.41
C PRO A 157 28.26 16.71 -3.71
N VAL A 158 27.60 17.81 -3.34
CA VAL A 158 26.17 18.05 -3.57
C VAL A 158 25.89 17.89 -5.06
N ARG A 159 24.99 16.96 -5.44
CA ARG A 159 24.50 16.87 -6.82
C ARG A 159 23.62 18.09 -7.10
N SER A 160 24.04 18.94 -8.03
CA SER A 160 23.20 20.02 -8.56
C SER A 160 21.93 19.47 -9.22
N PRO A 161 20.79 20.17 -9.16
CA PRO A 161 19.61 19.84 -9.95
C PRO A 161 19.97 19.89 -11.44
N VAL A 162 19.56 18.88 -12.20
CA VAL A 162 19.75 18.83 -13.66
C VAL A 162 18.99 20.00 -14.30
N PRO A 163 19.59 20.76 -15.23
CA PRO A 163 18.89 21.83 -15.94
C PRO A 163 17.75 21.29 -16.80
N ASP A 164 16.63 21.98 -16.74
CA ASP A 164 15.47 21.86 -17.62
C ASP A 164 15.92 22.05 -19.08
N LEU A 165 15.68 21.05 -19.94
CA LEU A 165 15.88 21.15 -21.39
C LEU A 165 14.52 21.30 -22.05
N ALA A 166 14.05 22.56 -22.06
CA ALA A 166 13.10 23.05 -23.03
C ALA A 166 13.79 23.27 -24.39
N GLU A 167 12.97 23.13 -25.45
CA GLU A 167 13.21 23.39 -26.88
C GLU A 167 13.91 22.26 -27.66
N SER A 168 13.40 21.78 -28.80
CA SER A 168 12.70 22.47 -29.88
C SER A 168 11.99 21.46 -30.81
N VAL A 169 10.81 21.79 -31.38
CA VAL A 169 10.52 21.62 -32.82
C VAL A 169 9.45 22.66 -33.25
N SER A 170 9.71 23.23 -34.41
CA SER A 170 9.17 24.37 -35.15
C SER A 170 7.69 24.36 -35.56
N VAL A 171 7.18 25.59 -35.74
CA VAL A 171 5.91 26.01 -36.33
C VAL A 171 5.89 25.84 -37.86
N ALA A 172 4.76 25.38 -38.42
CA ALA A 172 4.31 25.66 -39.78
C ALA A 172 2.76 25.67 -39.82
N GLU A 173 2.23 26.53 -40.69
CA GLU A 173 0.92 27.20 -40.63
C GLU A 173 -0.33 26.42 -41.07
N ALA A 174 -1.44 26.85 -40.46
CA ALA A 174 -2.79 27.12 -40.98
C ALA A 174 -3.40 26.28 -42.13
N ALA A 175 -4.57 25.71 -41.84
CA ALA A 175 -5.71 25.73 -42.75
C ALA A 175 -7.03 25.72 -41.95
N GLU A 176 -7.79 26.79 -42.14
CA GLU A 176 -9.12 27.07 -41.62
C GLU A 176 -10.17 26.36 -42.49
N GLN A 177 -11.04 25.53 -41.91
CA GLN A 177 -12.29 25.07 -42.54
C GLN A 177 -13.43 24.95 -41.51
N GLN A 178 -14.60 25.34 -41.99
CA GLN A 178 -15.86 25.68 -41.32
C GLN A 178 -16.52 24.54 -40.49
N PRO A 179 -17.46 24.88 -39.59
CA PRO A 179 -18.18 23.90 -38.77
C PRO A 179 -19.24 23.17 -39.60
N LEU A 180 -19.20 21.83 -39.60
CA LEU A 180 -20.27 21.00 -40.12
C LEU A 180 -21.30 20.71 -39.01
N GLU A 181 -22.52 21.14 -39.26
CA GLU A 181 -23.75 20.76 -38.57
C GLU A 181 -23.89 19.23 -38.49
N ILE A 182 -24.17 18.71 -37.30
CA ILE A 182 -24.69 17.36 -37.13
C ILE A 182 -26.17 17.47 -36.78
N SER A 183 -26.99 17.09 -37.76
CA SER A 183 -28.43 16.96 -37.71
C SER A 183 -28.89 16.00 -36.60
N GLU A 184 -29.90 16.41 -35.84
CA GLU A 184 -30.63 15.57 -34.89
C GLU A 184 -31.26 14.34 -35.58
N PRO A 185 -31.19 13.13 -35.00
CA PRO A 185 -31.98 12.02 -35.50
C PRO A 185 -33.44 12.10 -34.99
N LYS A 186 -34.37 12.08 -35.95
CA LYS A 186 -35.83 11.97 -35.75
C LYS A 186 -36.24 10.61 -35.14
N PRO A 187 -37.41 10.55 -34.48
CA PRO A 187 -37.71 9.58 -33.42
C PRO A 187 -38.18 8.23 -33.97
N VAL A 188 -37.72 7.15 -33.32
CA VAL A 188 -38.25 5.80 -33.53
C VAL A 188 -39.51 5.64 -32.68
N ILE A 189 -40.64 5.42 -33.34
CA ILE A 189 -41.93 5.11 -32.73
C ILE A 189 -41.91 3.65 -32.26
N VAL A 190 -42.10 3.44 -30.96
CA VAL A 190 -42.35 2.11 -30.34
C VAL A 190 -43.73 2.18 -29.68
N PRO A 191 -44.62 1.18 -29.87
CA PRO A 191 -46.04 1.37 -29.66
C PRO A 191 -46.43 1.46 -28.18
N GLN A 192 -47.37 2.37 -27.92
CA GLN A 192 -47.98 2.61 -26.61
C GLN A 192 -48.72 1.37 -26.10
N ARG A 193 -48.30 0.86 -24.94
CA ARG A 193 -49.22 0.23 -23.99
C ARG A 193 -49.19 1.02 -22.70
N SER A 194 -50.30 1.72 -22.49
CA SER A 194 -50.69 2.40 -21.26
C SER A 194 -50.63 1.44 -20.07
N ARG A 195 -49.65 1.64 -19.20
CA ARG A 195 -49.83 1.48 -17.76
C ARG A 195 -49.34 2.75 -17.11
N GLN A 196 -50.27 3.47 -16.48
CA GLN A 196 -49.94 4.42 -15.44
C GLN A 196 -48.99 3.71 -14.46
N TRP A 197 -47.72 4.11 -14.46
CA TRP A 197 -46.73 3.60 -13.52
C TRP A 197 -46.39 4.75 -12.58
N GLN A 198 -46.96 4.68 -11.39
CA GLN A 198 -46.56 5.50 -10.25
C GLN A 198 -45.31 4.84 -9.64
N PRO A 199 -44.18 5.55 -9.46
CA PRO A 199 -43.01 4.96 -8.84
C PRO A 199 -43.00 5.23 -7.33
N ASP A 200 -43.91 4.60 -6.59
CA ASP A 200 -43.83 4.54 -5.12
C ASP A 200 -43.50 3.11 -4.68
N TYR A 201 -42.29 2.64 -5.00
CA TYR A 201 -41.68 1.49 -4.34
C TYR A 201 -40.16 1.67 -4.34
N GLU A 202 -39.64 2.36 -3.32
CA GLU A 202 -38.24 2.21 -2.91
C GLU A 202 -38.06 0.74 -2.52
N TYR A 203 -37.53 -0.07 -3.43
CA TYR A 203 -37.17 -1.46 -3.15
C TYR A 203 -36.06 -1.43 -2.10
N GLU A 204 -36.41 -1.74 -0.86
CA GLU A 204 -35.45 -1.81 0.25
C GLU A 204 -34.27 -2.70 -0.15
N ASP A 205 -33.06 -2.23 0.12
CA ASP A 205 -31.86 -3.03 -0.14
C ASP A 205 -31.86 -4.26 0.77
N ASN A 206 -31.67 -5.43 0.15
CA ASN A 206 -31.57 -6.69 0.88
C ASN A 206 -30.20 -6.79 1.57
N LEU A 207 -30.10 -6.29 2.80
CA LEU A 207 -28.87 -6.26 3.61
C LEU A 207 -28.63 -7.57 4.37
N ARG A 208 -28.69 -8.71 3.68
CA ARG A 208 -28.48 -10.02 4.32
C ARG A 208 -27.04 -10.17 4.82
N SER A 209 -26.88 -10.73 6.01
CA SER A 209 -25.60 -11.15 6.56
C SER A 209 -25.79 -12.50 7.26
N GLU A 210 -24.87 -13.43 7.03
CA GLU A 210 -24.82 -14.69 7.77
C GLU A 210 -24.00 -14.54 9.06
N THR A 211 -23.22 -13.46 9.17
CA THR A 211 -22.40 -13.11 10.34
C THR A 211 -23.05 -12.08 11.26
N GLY A 212 -24.25 -11.59 10.93
CA GLY A 212 -24.96 -10.57 11.71
C GLY A 212 -24.39 -9.15 11.54
N ILE A 213 -23.58 -8.93 10.51
CA ILE A 213 -23.02 -7.62 10.17
C ILE A 213 -24.08 -6.71 9.57
N ASP A 214 -24.12 -5.46 10.05
CA ASP A 214 -24.98 -4.42 9.50
C ASP A 214 -24.28 -3.66 8.36
N TYR A 215 -24.81 -3.82 7.14
CA TYR A 215 -24.33 -3.13 5.93
C TYR A 215 -25.09 -1.82 5.63
N SER A 216 -25.94 -1.33 6.52
CA SER A 216 -26.70 -0.08 6.35
C SER A 216 -25.79 1.12 6.09
N ARG A 217 -24.70 1.24 6.85
CA ARG A 217 -23.69 2.29 6.67
C ARG A 217 -23.03 2.20 5.30
N LEU A 218 -22.66 1.01 4.86
CA LEU A 218 -22.07 0.81 3.53
C LEU A 218 -23.05 1.23 2.42
N ARG A 219 -24.32 0.81 2.52
CA ARG A 219 -25.39 1.21 1.61
C ARG A 219 -25.50 2.74 1.52
N ASP A 220 -25.56 3.43 2.65
CA ASP A 220 -25.78 4.87 2.69
C ASP A 220 -24.59 5.65 2.13
N LEU A 221 -23.37 5.19 2.39
CA LEU A 221 -22.15 5.74 1.80
C LEU A 221 -22.14 5.59 0.27
N LEU A 222 -22.54 4.42 -0.23
CA LEU A 222 -22.62 4.15 -1.67
C LEU A 222 -23.74 4.94 -2.34
N LYS A 223 -24.94 5.00 -1.75
CA LYS A 223 -26.07 5.82 -2.22
C LYS A 223 -25.70 7.30 -2.30
N GLY A 224 -24.91 7.79 -1.35
CA GLY A 224 -24.38 9.16 -1.32
C GLY A 224 -23.16 9.41 -2.21
N GLY A 225 -22.65 8.42 -2.94
CA GLY A 225 -21.45 8.57 -3.77
C GLY A 225 -20.15 8.83 -2.99
N LYS A 226 -20.12 8.50 -1.70
CA LYS A 226 -18.94 8.64 -0.83
C LYS A 226 -18.00 7.44 -1.02
N TRP A 227 -17.40 7.35 -2.21
CA TRP A 227 -16.68 6.15 -2.67
C TRP A 227 -15.49 5.77 -1.79
N LYS A 228 -14.75 6.75 -1.26
CA LYS A 228 -13.58 6.50 -0.41
C LYS A 228 -13.98 5.92 0.94
N GLU A 229 -15.02 6.47 1.54
CA GLU A 229 -15.59 6.02 2.79
C GLU A 229 -16.26 4.66 2.62
N ALA A 230 -17.01 4.44 1.54
CA ALA A 230 -17.62 3.16 1.21
C ALA A 230 -16.56 2.06 1.02
N ASP A 231 -15.44 2.38 0.38
CA ASP A 231 -14.33 1.45 0.19
C ASP A 231 -13.63 1.10 1.51
N LYS A 232 -13.48 2.08 2.41
CA LYS A 232 -13.02 1.85 3.78
C LYS A 232 -13.98 0.94 4.55
N GLU A 233 -15.25 1.30 4.55
CA GLU A 233 -16.32 0.57 5.22
C GLU A 233 -16.41 -0.87 4.73
N THR A 234 -16.34 -1.09 3.42
CA THR A 234 -16.33 -2.43 2.82
C THR A 234 -15.23 -3.28 3.42
N ALA A 235 -14.01 -2.74 3.48
CA ALA A 235 -12.89 -3.47 4.02
C ALA A 235 -13.07 -3.77 5.52
N ASP A 236 -13.57 -2.80 6.27
CA ASP A 236 -13.72 -2.92 7.73
C ASP A 236 -14.86 -3.92 8.08
N GLN A 237 -15.93 -3.99 7.28
CA GLN A 237 -17.02 -4.96 7.48
C GLN A 237 -16.63 -6.39 7.08
N MET A 238 -15.87 -6.56 6.00
CA MET A 238 -15.33 -7.88 5.66
C MET A 238 -14.41 -8.42 6.77
N LEU A 239 -13.60 -7.57 7.42
CA LEU A 239 -12.80 -7.98 8.58
C LEU A 239 -13.65 -8.50 9.72
N LYS A 240 -14.69 -7.75 10.10
CA LYS A 240 -15.61 -8.16 11.16
C LYS A 240 -16.34 -9.45 10.82
N ALA A 241 -16.79 -9.62 9.57
CA ALA A 241 -17.41 -10.85 9.10
C ALA A 241 -16.46 -12.05 9.16
N MET A 242 -15.15 -11.85 8.98
CA MET A 242 -14.13 -12.90 9.17
C MET A 242 -13.69 -13.09 10.63
N GLY A 243 -14.19 -12.27 11.57
CA GLY A 243 -13.70 -12.26 12.95
C GLY A 243 -12.23 -11.83 13.06
N LYS A 244 -11.78 -10.93 12.18
CA LYS A 244 -10.41 -10.43 12.13
C LYS A 244 -10.37 -8.96 12.52
N ASP A 245 -9.32 -8.56 13.22
CA ASP A 245 -9.10 -7.15 13.59
C ASP A 245 -8.26 -6.40 12.55
N SER A 246 -7.52 -7.12 11.71
CA SER A 246 -6.67 -6.54 10.69
C SER A 246 -6.68 -7.32 9.38
N TRP A 247 -6.60 -6.58 8.26
CA TRP A 247 -6.33 -7.15 6.94
C TRP A 247 -4.97 -7.83 6.86
N LEU A 248 -4.14 -7.69 7.88
CA LEU A 248 -2.90 -8.43 8.02
C LEU A 248 -3.13 -9.86 8.54
N ASP A 249 -4.20 -10.10 9.32
CA ASP A 249 -4.60 -11.42 9.84
C ASP A 249 -5.39 -12.27 8.83
N VAL A 250 -5.67 -11.69 7.66
CA VAL A 250 -6.43 -12.34 6.59
C VAL A 250 -5.49 -13.11 5.66
N GLU A 251 -5.64 -14.43 5.68
CA GLU A 251 -5.02 -15.40 4.78
C GLU A 251 -5.92 -15.69 3.58
N ALA A 252 -5.36 -16.33 2.54
CA ALA A 252 -6.12 -16.79 1.38
C ALA A 252 -7.30 -17.70 1.79
N GLN A 253 -7.10 -18.54 2.81
CA GLN A 253 -8.11 -19.46 3.32
C GLN A 253 -9.28 -18.73 4.01
N ASP A 254 -9.04 -17.59 4.67
CA ASP A 254 -10.10 -16.77 5.26
C ASP A 254 -11.01 -16.19 4.17
N LEU A 255 -10.42 -15.77 3.05
CA LEU A 255 -11.17 -15.25 1.89
C LEU A 255 -11.90 -16.36 1.12
N LEU A 256 -11.33 -17.57 1.06
CA LEU A 256 -12.04 -18.75 0.57
C LEU A 256 -13.17 -19.17 1.52
N GLY A 257 -13.02 -18.96 2.83
CA GLY A 257 -14.05 -19.21 3.83
C GLY A 257 -15.09 -18.09 3.97
N PHE A 258 -14.92 -16.97 3.25
CA PHE A 258 -15.79 -15.81 3.38
C PHE A 258 -17.22 -16.16 2.96
N LEU A 259 -18.18 -15.80 3.83
CA LEU A 259 -19.58 -16.20 3.70
C LEU A 259 -20.24 -15.59 2.47
N SER A 260 -20.97 -16.44 1.73
CA SER A 260 -21.52 -16.07 0.44
C SER A 260 -22.57 -14.97 0.55
N ALA A 261 -23.43 -14.98 1.57
CA ALA A 261 -24.45 -13.95 1.73
C ALA A 261 -23.84 -12.56 1.99
N ASP A 262 -22.82 -12.47 2.85
CA ASP A 262 -22.09 -11.24 3.14
C ASP A 262 -21.40 -10.70 1.87
N LEU A 263 -20.72 -11.58 1.12
CA LEU A 263 -20.07 -11.21 -0.14
C LEU A 263 -21.07 -10.71 -1.19
N LEU A 264 -22.21 -11.39 -1.32
CA LEU A 264 -23.27 -11.03 -2.25
C LEU A 264 -23.91 -9.70 -1.89
N THR A 265 -24.13 -9.41 -0.60
CA THR A 265 -24.67 -8.13 -0.14
C THR A 265 -23.71 -7.00 -0.47
N ILE A 266 -22.43 -7.11 -0.11
CA ILE A 266 -21.41 -6.11 -0.44
C ILE A 266 -21.36 -5.89 -1.96
N ASN A 267 -21.26 -6.96 -2.74
CA ASN A 267 -21.18 -6.86 -4.20
C ASN A 267 -22.43 -6.19 -4.80
N SER A 268 -23.62 -6.57 -4.36
CA SER A 268 -24.89 -6.04 -4.87
C SER A 268 -25.03 -4.54 -4.62
N LEU A 269 -24.60 -4.06 -3.45
CA LEU A 269 -24.59 -2.63 -3.13
C LEU A 269 -23.64 -1.86 -4.04
N TRP A 270 -22.40 -2.34 -4.21
CA TRP A 270 -21.43 -1.72 -5.10
C TRP A 270 -21.92 -1.65 -6.55
N VAL A 271 -22.44 -2.75 -7.08
CA VAL A 271 -22.97 -2.82 -8.44
C VAL A 271 -24.17 -1.89 -8.62
N LYS A 272 -25.14 -1.91 -7.69
CA LYS A 272 -26.35 -1.08 -7.77
C LYS A 272 -26.02 0.40 -7.80
N TYR A 273 -25.26 0.88 -6.81
CA TYR A 273 -25.02 2.32 -6.64
C TYR A 273 -23.96 2.89 -7.58
N SER A 274 -23.08 2.06 -8.14
CA SER A 274 -22.14 2.46 -9.19
C SER A 274 -22.70 2.31 -10.62
N LYS A 275 -23.97 1.92 -10.78
CA LYS A 275 -24.58 1.61 -12.08
C LYS A 275 -23.81 0.55 -12.87
N GLY A 276 -23.36 -0.50 -12.18
CA GLY A 276 -22.63 -1.63 -12.74
C GLY A 276 -21.14 -1.39 -13.00
N ARG A 277 -20.58 -0.24 -12.56
CA ARG A 277 -19.17 0.09 -12.80
C ARG A 277 -18.20 -0.54 -11.81
N PHE A 278 -18.62 -0.71 -10.56
CA PHE A 278 -17.79 -1.18 -9.45
C PHE A 278 -18.43 -2.39 -8.78
N GLY A 279 -17.61 -3.18 -8.10
CA GLY A 279 -18.02 -4.43 -7.45
C GLY A 279 -17.04 -5.56 -7.72
N PHE A 280 -17.00 -6.55 -6.83
CA PHE A 280 -16.12 -7.70 -6.99
C PHE A 280 -16.50 -8.57 -8.21
N SER A 281 -17.79 -8.66 -8.55
CA SER A 281 -18.24 -9.37 -9.76
C SER A 281 -17.73 -8.68 -11.03
N VAL A 282 -17.68 -7.35 -11.04
CA VAL A 282 -17.14 -6.56 -12.16
C VAL A 282 -15.63 -6.78 -12.29
N GLN A 283 -14.90 -6.76 -11.16
CA GLN A 283 -13.47 -7.06 -11.15
C GLN A 283 -13.18 -8.48 -11.64
N LYS A 284 -13.96 -9.46 -11.19
CA LYS A 284 -13.85 -10.86 -11.62
C LYS A 284 -14.04 -11.01 -13.13
N GLU A 285 -15.06 -10.37 -13.69
CA GLU A 285 -15.31 -10.44 -15.14
C GLU A 285 -14.13 -9.88 -15.94
N ILE A 286 -13.58 -8.75 -15.50
CA ILE A 286 -12.39 -8.15 -16.12
C ILE A 286 -11.18 -9.09 -15.98
N TYR A 287 -11.00 -9.70 -14.81
CA TYR A 287 -9.90 -10.64 -14.55
C TYR A 287 -9.93 -11.86 -15.49
N ILE A 288 -11.10 -12.46 -15.68
CA ILE A 288 -11.30 -13.57 -16.63
C ILE A 288 -11.08 -13.09 -18.07
N ARG A 289 -11.56 -11.90 -18.41
CA ARG A 289 -11.38 -11.32 -19.75
C ARG A 289 -9.92 -11.08 -20.10
N CYS A 290 -9.07 -10.77 -19.11
CA CYS A 290 -7.62 -10.68 -19.29
C CYS A 290 -6.93 -12.06 -19.41
N GLY A 291 -7.68 -13.17 -19.35
CA GLY A 291 -7.17 -14.53 -19.51
C GLY A 291 -6.89 -15.28 -18.21
N ALA A 292 -7.20 -14.70 -17.04
CA ALA A 292 -6.96 -15.35 -15.77
C ALA A 292 -7.94 -16.51 -15.52
N LYS A 293 -7.45 -17.56 -14.84
CA LYS A 293 -8.26 -18.68 -14.37
C LYS A 293 -8.64 -18.48 -12.91
N LEU A 294 -9.82 -18.96 -12.52
CA LEU A 294 -10.31 -18.92 -11.14
C LEU A 294 -9.90 -20.18 -10.36
N ASP A 295 -8.68 -20.64 -10.57
CA ASP A 295 -8.13 -21.86 -9.97
C ASP A 295 -7.29 -21.59 -8.71
N GLY A 296 -7.33 -20.35 -8.20
CA GLY A 296 -6.57 -19.94 -7.03
C GLY A 296 -5.06 -19.83 -7.29
N LYS A 297 -4.60 -19.89 -8.54
CA LYS A 297 -3.17 -19.80 -8.90
C LYS A 297 -2.81 -18.43 -9.49
N TYR A 298 -1.52 -18.11 -9.47
CA TYR A 298 -1.02 -16.87 -10.04
C TYR A 298 -1.22 -16.89 -11.55
N PRO A 299 -1.92 -15.90 -12.15
CA PRO A 299 -2.16 -15.90 -13.59
C PRO A 299 -0.91 -15.51 -14.40
N GLY A 300 0.20 -15.13 -13.74
CA GLY A 300 1.41 -14.63 -14.39
C GLY A 300 1.42 -13.10 -14.50
N ASN A 301 2.62 -12.55 -14.70
CA ASN A 301 2.86 -11.10 -14.66
C ASN A 301 2.13 -10.33 -15.78
N GLU A 302 1.97 -10.94 -16.95
CA GLU A 302 1.32 -10.34 -18.10
C GLU A 302 -0.18 -10.15 -17.84
N ILE A 303 -0.89 -11.24 -17.53
CA ILE A 303 -2.33 -11.23 -17.24
C ILE A 303 -2.65 -10.38 -16.01
N TRP A 304 -1.87 -10.53 -14.92
CA TRP A 304 -2.05 -9.70 -13.72
C TRP A 304 -1.84 -8.21 -14.03
N GLY A 305 -0.85 -7.93 -14.88
CA GLY A 305 -0.53 -6.59 -15.32
C GLY A 305 -1.64 -5.95 -16.14
N GLU A 306 -2.14 -6.66 -17.14
CA GLU A 306 -3.24 -6.22 -18.01
C GLU A 306 -4.52 -5.98 -17.20
N PHE A 307 -4.84 -6.87 -16.27
CA PHE A 307 -5.93 -6.68 -15.32
C PHE A 307 -5.75 -5.37 -14.54
N CYS A 308 -4.57 -5.17 -13.93
CA CYS A 308 -4.29 -3.97 -13.14
C CYS A 308 -4.32 -2.69 -13.97
N ASP A 309 -3.86 -2.70 -15.23
CA ASP A 309 -3.99 -1.55 -16.12
C ASP A 309 -5.46 -1.28 -16.44
N THR A 310 -6.25 -2.33 -16.72
CA THR A 310 -7.66 -2.21 -17.11
C THR A 310 -8.52 -1.63 -15.98
N VAL A 311 -8.32 -2.08 -14.74
CA VAL A 311 -9.03 -1.53 -13.58
C VAL A 311 -8.40 -0.25 -13.06
N GLY A 312 -7.29 0.21 -13.64
CA GLY A 312 -6.61 1.45 -13.26
C GLY A 312 -5.81 1.38 -11.96
N TRP A 313 -5.34 0.18 -11.56
CA TRP A 313 -4.43 -0.01 -10.42
C TRP A 313 -2.96 0.00 -10.82
N ARG A 314 -2.68 0.08 -12.11
CA ARG A 314 -1.35 0.30 -12.67
C ARG A 314 -1.44 1.38 -13.74
N VAL A 315 -0.52 2.34 -13.68
CA VAL A 315 -0.46 3.48 -14.59
C VAL A 315 0.98 3.60 -15.07
N ARG A 316 1.18 3.60 -16.40
CA ARG A 316 2.53 3.65 -17.01
C ARG A 316 3.47 2.56 -16.45
N GLY A 317 2.94 1.34 -16.29
CA GLY A 317 3.69 0.19 -15.77
C GLY A 317 3.99 0.22 -14.26
N LYS A 318 3.55 1.25 -13.53
CA LYS A 318 3.76 1.37 -12.07
C LYS A 318 2.46 1.15 -11.32
N TYR A 319 2.46 0.23 -10.35
CA TYR A 319 1.31 -0.01 -9.49
C TYR A 319 1.08 1.20 -8.58
N ILE A 320 -0.16 1.68 -8.52
CA ILE A 320 -0.51 2.82 -7.68
C ILE A 320 -0.86 2.34 -6.27
N SER A 321 -0.40 3.09 -5.28
CA SER A 321 -0.76 2.84 -3.88
C SER A 321 -2.22 3.22 -3.62
N TYR A 322 -2.76 2.80 -2.48
CA TYR A 322 -4.12 3.19 -2.08
C TYR A 322 -4.33 4.71 -2.03
N LEU A 323 -3.27 5.48 -1.77
CA LEU A 323 -3.31 6.94 -1.79
C LEU A 323 -3.46 7.53 -3.19
N GLY A 324 -3.02 6.80 -4.23
CA GLY A 324 -3.18 7.17 -5.63
C GLY A 324 -4.50 6.71 -6.25
N ILE A 325 -5.36 6.02 -5.50
CA ILE A 325 -6.65 5.52 -5.99
C ILE A 325 -7.60 6.69 -6.24
N THR A 326 -8.30 6.62 -7.37
CA THR A 326 -9.28 7.63 -7.77
C THR A 326 -10.66 7.24 -7.24
N PHE A 327 -11.15 7.94 -6.22
CA PHE A 327 -12.47 7.70 -5.63
C PHE A 327 -13.57 8.51 -6.32
N SER A 328 -13.81 8.19 -7.59
CA SER A 328 -14.81 8.85 -8.42
C SER A 328 -15.55 7.84 -9.29
N ILE A 329 -16.82 8.10 -9.59
CA ILE A 329 -17.60 7.30 -10.54
C ILE A 329 -17.00 7.31 -11.95
N ALA A 330 -16.19 8.33 -12.28
CA ALA A 330 -15.47 8.42 -13.53
C ALA A 330 -14.25 7.47 -13.62
N ALA A 331 -13.85 6.82 -12.52
CA ALA A 331 -12.75 5.87 -12.53
C ALA A 331 -13.03 4.67 -13.46
N PRO A 332 -11.99 3.94 -13.90
CA PRO A 332 -12.14 2.78 -14.77
C PRO A 332 -13.11 1.73 -14.20
N GLN A 333 -13.74 0.95 -15.07
CA GLN A 333 -14.61 -0.13 -14.64
C GLN A 333 -13.83 -1.14 -13.79
N GLY A 334 -14.41 -1.59 -12.67
CA GLY A 334 -13.77 -2.48 -11.71
C GLY A 334 -12.77 -1.78 -10.76
N HIS A 335 -12.57 -0.46 -10.84
CA HIS A 335 -11.57 0.23 -10.02
C HIS A 335 -11.78 0.07 -8.51
N LEU A 336 -13.03 -0.06 -8.07
CA LEU A 336 -13.43 -0.25 -6.67
C LEU A 336 -14.31 -1.51 -6.53
N PRO A 337 -14.32 -2.17 -5.35
CA PRO A 337 -13.58 -1.84 -4.13
C PRO A 337 -12.09 -2.20 -4.21
N ARG A 338 -11.22 -1.50 -3.49
CA ARG A 338 -9.76 -1.64 -3.57
C ARG A 338 -9.08 -1.89 -2.23
N LYS A 339 -9.59 -1.36 -1.11
CA LYS A 339 -8.87 -1.41 0.18
C LYS A 339 -8.64 -2.82 0.71
N PHE A 340 -9.49 -3.79 0.39
CA PHE A 340 -9.33 -5.19 0.82
C PHE A 340 -8.05 -5.87 0.26
N ILE A 341 -7.61 -5.43 -0.93
CA ILE A 341 -6.34 -5.83 -1.56
C ILE A 341 -5.19 -4.92 -1.07
N GLY A 342 -5.47 -3.93 -0.23
CA GLY A 342 -4.58 -2.87 0.21
C GLY A 342 -3.84 -3.19 1.51
N GLY A 343 -2.61 -3.69 1.37
CA GLY A 343 -1.56 -3.70 2.39
C GLY A 343 -0.22 -3.90 1.67
N ILE A 344 0.69 -2.92 1.71
CA ILE A 344 1.80 -2.83 0.73
C ILE A 344 3.04 -3.68 1.11
N GLY A 345 3.68 -4.32 0.13
CA GLY A 345 5.11 -4.67 0.23
C GLY A 345 5.41 -6.12 -0.14
N GLY A 346 5.60 -6.39 -1.43
CA GLY A 346 6.13 -7.66 -1.92
C GLY A 346 5.64 -8.07 -3.30
N GLY A 347 5.97 -7.29 -4.34
CA GLY A 347 5.73 -7.66 -5.73
C GLY A 347 4.26 -7.91 -6.09
N GLY A 348 4.01 -8.32 -7.32
CA GLY A 348 2.68 -8.76 -7.74
C GLY A 348 2.14 -9.99 -6.99
N LEU A 349 2.88 -10.55 -6.00
CA LEU A 349 2.72 -11.89 -5.42
C LEU A 349 1.76 -12.02 -4.21
N VAL A 350 1.37 -10.94 -3.52
CA VAL A 350 0.38 -11.04 -2.41
C VAL A 350 -0.98 -10.42 -2.79
N LEU A 351 -0.98 -9.51 -3.77
CA LEU A 351 -2.18 -8.84 -4.26
C LEU A 351 -3.07 -9.79 -5.05
N TRP A 352 -2.45 -10.65 -5.87
CA TRP A 352 -3.17 -11.63 -6.67
C TRP A 352 -3.78 -12.74 -5.82
N GLU A 353 -3.12 -13.21 -4.74
CA GLU A 353 -3.63 -14.32 -3.94
C GLU A 353 -4.98 -13.97 -3.31
N ARG A 354 -5.05 -12.81 -2.65
CA ARG A 354 -6.30 -12.32 -2.02
C ARG A 354 -7.39 -12.10 -3.05
N PHE A 355 -7.03 -11.47 -4.17
CA PHE A 355 -7.99 -11.23 -5.24
C PHE A 355 -8.48 -12.54 -5.84
N SER A 356 -7.58 -13.48 -6.14
CA SER A 356 -7.87 -14.78 -6.73
C SER A 356 -8.76 -15.61 -5.81
N SER A 357 -8.45 -15.67 -4.51
CA SER A 357 -9.31 -16.34 -3.51
C SER A 357 -10.73 -15.78 -3.48
N LEU A 358 -10.88 -14.45 -3.46
CA LEU A 358 -12.20 -13.82 -3.44
C LEU A 358 -12.94 -13.98 -4.78
N ALA A 359 -12.22 -13.88 -5.91
CA ALA A 359 -12.77 -14.02 -7.25
C ALA A 359 -13.23 -15.46 -7.54
N SER A 360 -12.53 -16.47 -7.01
CA SER A 360 -12.94 -17.88 -7.07
C SER A 360 -14.24 -18.14 -6.31
N ARG A 361 -14.49 -17.46 -5.18
CA ARG A 361 -15.74 -17.61 -4.42
C ARG A 361 -16.97 -17.05 -5.12
N LEU A 362 -16.79 -15.96 -5.87
CA LEU A 362 -17.84 -15.43 -6.74
C LEU A 362 -18.19 -16.37 -7.91
N ALA A 363 -17.46 -17.48 -8.12
CA ALA A 363 -17.75 -18.47 -9.16
C ALA A 363 -18.81 -19.50 -8.78
N GLU A 364 -19.16 -19.61 -7.50
CA GLU A 364 -20.08 -20.64 -7.01
C GLU A 364 -21.55 -20.26 -7.14
N ASP A 365 -21.89 -19.02 -7.50
CA ASP A 365 -23.28 -18.60 -7.71
C ASP A 365 -23.70 -18.85 -9.17
N LYS A 366 -23.70 -20.14 -9.56
CA LYS A 366 -24.60 -20.60 -10.61
C LYS A 366 -25.98 -20.74 -9.96
N ARG A 367 -26.84 -19.76 -10.22
CA ARG A 367 -28.28 -20.00 -10.21
C ARG A 367 -28.65 -21.11 -11.20
#